data_AF-A0A087TYL0-F1
#
_entry.id   AF-A0A087TYL0-F1
#
_cell.length_a   1.000
_cell.length_b   1.000
_cell.length_c   1.000
_cell.angle_alpha   90.00
_cell.angle_beta   90.00
_cell.angle_gamma   90.00
#
_symmetry.space_group_name_H-M   'P 1'
#
loop_
_entity.id
_entity.type
_entity.pdbx_description
1 polymer ?
#
loop_
_entity_poly.entity_id
_entity_poly.type
_entity_poly.pdbx_seq_one_letter_code
_entity_poly.pdbx_strand_id
1 'polypeptide(L)'
;MLVTYLLQFMFAVIGVQLFKGKFYRCNDESKMTEEECQGQYVVYHGGDTIKITIEDRVWDNNEFNFDDVAKAMLSLCTVSTFEGWPRLLYVAIDSHAENVGPIYNYNPLVAVYFIVYIIIIAFFMVNIFVGFVIVTFQNEGEQEFKNCELDKNQRNCIEFALKAKPVRRYIPKHRIQYKVWWFVTSQYFEYAIFILIMIN
;
A
#
# COMPACT_ATOMS: atom_id res chain seq x y z
N MET A 1 -0.02 -13.54 8.37
CA MET A 1 -0.58 -14.43 7.33
C MET A 1 -1.91 -15.04 7.76
N LEU A 2 -1.99 -15.84 8.82
CA LEU A 2 -3.28 -16.43 9.22
C LEU A 2 -4.35 -15.36 9.57
N VAL A 3 -3.96 -14.33 10.33
CA VAL A 3 -4.86 -13.21 10.69
C VAL A 3 -5.39 -12.47 9.46
N THR A 4 -4.52 -12.18 8.48
CA THR A 4 -4.92 -11.51 7.24
C THR A 4 -5.87 -12.35 6.39
N TYR A 5 -5.65 -13.67 6.32
CA TYR A 5 -6.58 -14.56 5.61
C TYR A 5 -7.93 -14.68 6.29
N LEU A 6 -7.97 -14.69 7.64
CA LEU A 6 -9.23 -14.67 8.38
C LEU A 6 -10.01 -13.37 8.15
N LEU A 7 -9.32 -12.22 8.17
CA LEU A 7 -9.94 -10.93 7.85
C LEU A 7 -10.46 -10.89 6.41
N GLN A 8 -9.67 -11.36 5.44
CA GLN A 8 -10.10 -11.45 4.05
C GLN A 8 -11.33 -12.35 3.90
N PHE A 9 -11.39 -13.48 4.61
CA PHE A 9 -12.57 -14.34 4.63
C PHE A 9 -13.80 -13.64 5.23
N MET A 10 -13.66 -12.96 6.36
CA MET A 10 -14.77 -12.21 6.98
C MET A 10 -15.32 -11.13 6.04
N PHE A 11 -14.44 -10.34 5.42
CA PHE A 11 -14.84 -9.32 4.45
C PHE A 11 -15.44 -9.92 3.18
N ALA A 12 -14.98 -11.09 2.73
CA ALA A 12 -15.55 -11.80 1.60
C ALA A 12 -17.00 -12.22 1.89
N VAL A 13 -17.27 -12.78 3.07
CA VAL A 13 -18.65 -13.14 3.48
C VAL A 13 -19.55 -11.91 3.51
N ILE A 14 -19.08 -10.79 4.07
CA ILE A 14 -19.82 -9.52 4.06
C ILE A 14 -20.06 -9.03 2.62
N GLY A 15 -19.04 -9.10 1.76
CA GLY A 15 -19.13 -8.68 0.36
C GLY A 15 -20.16 -9.50 -0.43
N VAL A 16 -20.22 -10.81 -0.20
CA VAL A 16 -21.24 -11.68 -0.80
C VAL A 16 -22.65 -11.23 -0.38
N GLN A 17 -22.88 -10.90 0.89
CA GLN A 17 -24.19 -10.41 1.33
C GLN A 17 -24.59 -9.07 0.71
N LEU A 18 -23.61 -8.23 0.34
CA LEU A 18 -23.87 -6.91 -0.23
C LEU A 18 -24.07 -6.93 -1.75
N PHE A 19 -23.27 -7.75 -2.46
CA PHE A 19 -23.06 -7.62 -3.90
C PHE A 19 -23.41 -8.87 -4.73
N LYS A 20 -23.84 -9.98 -4.09
CA LYS A 20 -24.21 -11.20 -4.81
C LYS A 20 -25.24 -10.92 -5.89
N GLY A 21 -24.96 -11.35 -7.12
CA GLY A 21 -25.87 -11.21 -8.24
C GLY A 21 -26.00 -9.80 -8.81
N LYS A 22 -25.24 -8.81 -8.33
CA LYS A 22 -25.44 -7.39 -8.71
C LYS A 22 -24.43 -6.86 -9.73
N PHE A 23 -23.46 -7.68 -10.14
CA PHE A 23 -22.35 -7.27 -11.02
C PHE A 23 -22.56 -7.72 -12.48
N TYR A 24 -23.75 -8.21 -12.79
CA TYR A 24 -24.15 -8.52 -14.16
C TYR A 24 -24.43 -7.24 -14.94
N ARG A 25 -24.10 -7.25 -16.23
CA ARG A 25 -24.39 -6.16 -17.15
C ARG A 25 -24.59 -6.69 -18.57
N CYS A 26 -25.40 -5.97 -19.34
CA CYS A 26 -25.45 -6.14 -20.77
C CYS A 26 -24.30 -5.34 -21.41
N ASN A 27 -23.78 -5.80 -22.55
CA ASN A 27 -22.89 -4.98 -23.39
C ASN A 27 -23.59 -3.76 -24.02
N ASP A 28 -24.92 -3.79 -24.11
CA ASP A 28 -25.79 -2.67 -24.47
C ASP A 28 -26.32 -2.00 -23.17
N GLU A 29 -25.83 -0.79 -22.85
CA GLU A 29 -26.21 -0.04 -21.64
C GLU A 29 -27.70 0.33 -21.58
N SER A 30 -28.44 0.21 -22.69
CA SER A 30 -29.88 0.48 -22.70
C SER A 30 -30.73 -0.66 -22.12
N LYS A 31 -30.15 -1.85 -21.94
CA LYS A 31 -30.86 -3.05 -21.46
C LYS A 31 -30.44 -3.39 -20.03
N MET A 32 -31.45 -3.60 -19.19
CA MET A 32 -31.23 -3.75 -17.75
C MET A 32 -31.41 -5.19 -17.25
N THR A 33 -32.00 -6.09 -18.05
CA THR A 33 -32.26 -7.47 -17.65
C THR A 33 -31.75 -8.46 -18.70
N GLU A 34 -31.48 -9.69 -18.28
CA GLU A 34 -31.03 -10.77 -19.16
C GLU A 34 -32.05 -11.08 -20.28
N GLU A 35 -33.35 -11.01 -19.98
CA GLU A 35 -34.44 -11.23 -20.93
C GLU A 35 -34.46 -10.14 -22.03
N GLU A 36 -34.11 -8.90 -21.68
CA GLU A 36 -34.04 -7.78 -22.62
C GLU A 36 -32.72 -7.74 -23.41
N CYS A 37 -31.65 -8.31 -22.85
CA CYS A 37 -30.31 -8.35 -23.44
C CYS A 37 -30.19 -9.46 -24.50
N GLN A 38 -31.09 -9.44 -25.49
CA GLN A 38 -31.17 -10.42 -26.57
C GLN A 38 -31.12 -9.75 -27.94
N GLY A 39 -30.65 -10.48 -28.95
CA GLY A 39 -30.55 -10.01 -30.33
C GLY A 39 -29.30 -9.16 -30.59
N GLN A 40 -29.39 -8.20 -31.50
CA GLN A 40 -28.27 -7.40 -31.96
C GLN A 40 -28.44 -5.92 -31.59
N TYR A 41 -27.32 -5.22 -31.42
CA TYR A 41 -27.28 -3.78 -31.20
C TYR A 41 -26.20 -3.10 -32.05
N VAL A 42 -26.31 -1.79 -32.18
CA VAL A 42 -25.43 -0.97 -33.01
C VAL A 42 -24.39 -0.29 -32.13
N VAL A 43 -23.11 -0.51 -32.45
CA VAL A 43 -21.98 0.14 -31.82
C VAL A 43 -21.47 1.26 -32.73
N TYR A 44 -21.36 2.48 -32.19
CA TYR A 44 -20.80 3.63 -32.88
C TYR A 44 -19.33 3.82 -32.49
N HIS A 45 -18.42 3.71 -33.45
CA HIS A 45 -16.99 3.85 -33.17
C HIS A 45 -16.57 5.32 -33.17
N GLY A 46 -15.98 5.79 -32.06
CA GLY A 46 -15.41 7.14 -31.96
C GLY A 46 -16.42 8.28 -31.88
N GLY A 47 -17.69 7.98 -31.58
CA GLY A 47 -18.78 8.98 -31.57
C GLY A 47 -19.25 9.40 -32.98
N ASP A 48 -18.65 8.84 -34.03
CA ASP A 48 -19.09 9.06 -35.41
C ASP A 48 -20.36 8.23 -35.69
N THR A 49 -21.46 8.90 -36.02
CA THR A 49 -22.75 8.24 -36.34
C THR A 49 -22.73 7.45 -37.66
N ILE A 50 -21.65 7.54 -38.42
CA ILE A 50 -21.50 6.93 -39.75
C ILE A 50 -20.77 5.57 -39.66
N LYS A 51 -19.88 5.39 -38.67
CA LYS A 51 -19.11 4.15 -38.49
C LYS A 51 -19.82 3.23 -37.52
N ILE A 52 -20.67 2.37 -38.08
CA ILE A 52 -21.52 1.43 -37.35
C ILE A 52 -20.97 0.02 -37.51
N THR A 53 -20.90 -0.71 -36.39
CA THR A 53 -20.72 -2.16 -36.35
C THR A 53 -21.93 -2.77 -35.63
N ILE A 54 -22.39 -3.92 -36.13
CA ILE A 54 -23.47 -4.68 -35.49
C ILE A 54 -22.83 -5.76 -34.63
N GLU A 55 -23.16 -5.78 -33.36
CA GLU A 55 -22.68 -6.77 -32.40
C GLU A 55 -23.87 -7.48 -31.75
N ASP A 56 -23.67 -8.74 -31.35
CA ASP A 56 -24.67 -9.50 -30.62
C ASP A 56 -24.70 -9.03 -29.16
N ARG A 57 -25.91 -8.94 -28.58
CA ARG A 57 -26.07 -8.63 -27.16
C ARG A 57 -25.63 -9.82 -26.31
N VAL A 58 -24.86 -9.54 -25.27
CA VAL A 58 -24.37 -10.54 -24.33
C VAL A 58 -24.60 -10.03 -22.91
N TRP A 59 -25.28 -10.84 -22.11
CA TRP A 59 -25.41 -10.66 -20.68
C TRP A 59 -24.22 -11.32 -20.00
N ASP A 60 -23.34 -10.52 -19.39
CA ASP A 60 -22.10 -11.01 -18.82
C ASP A 60 -21.91 -10.51 -17.37
N ASN A 61 -21.18 -11.30 -16.60
CA ASN A 61 -20.83 -10.96 -15.22
C ASN A 61 -19.45 -10.30 -15.19
N ASN A 62 -19.22 -9.38 -14.25
CA ASN A 62 -17.88 -8.83 -14.07
C ASN A 62 -16.88 -9.93 -13.66
N GLU A 63 -15.69 -9.92 -14.26
CA GLU A 63 -14.61 -10.90 -14.03
C GLU A 63 -14.32 -11.09 -12.54
N PHE A 64 -14.27 -9.97 -11.80
CA PHE A 64 -14.20 -9.95 -10.34
C PHE A 64 -15.59 -9.67 -9.76
N ASN A 65 -16.20 -10.67 -9.14
CA ASN A 65 -17.53 -10.56 -8.55
C ASN A 65 -17.58 -11.15 -7.13
N PHE A 66 -18.76 -11.06 -6.51
CA PHE A 66 -19.03 -11.47 -5.13
C PHE A 66 -20.17 -12.49 -5.06
N ASP A 67 -20.36 -13.32 -6.10
CA ASP A 67 -21.45 -14.30 -6.14
C ASP A 67 -21.21 -15.46 -5.15
N ASP A 68 -19.95 -15.85 -4.99
CA ASP A 68 -19.49 -16.91 -4.10
C ASP A 68 -18.35 -16.40 -3.21
N VAL A 69 -18.19 -16.97 -2.02
CA VAL A 69 -17.13 -16.56 -1.07
C VAL A 69 -15.73 -16.69 -1.68
N ALA A 70 -15.47 -17.74 -2.47
CA ALA A 70 -14.18 -17.93 -3.13
C ALA A 70 -13.90 -16.84 -4.19
N LYS A 71 -14.90 -16.47 -5.00
CA LYS A 71 -14.79 -15.37 -5.98
C LYS A 71 -14.63 -14.02 -5.28
N ALA A 72 -15.38 -13.79 -4.21
CA ALA A 72 -15.23 -12.61 -3.36
C ALA A 72 -13.82 -12.50 -2.76
N MET A 73 -13.24 -13.61 -2.28
CA MET A 73 -11.86 -13.63 -1.78
C MET A 73 -10.86 -13.28 -2.88
N LEU A 74 -11.05 -13.76 -4.12
CA LEU A 74 -10.22 -13.40 -5.27
C LEU A 74 -10.35 -11.91 -5.62
N SER A 75 -11.57 -11.38 -5.69
CA SER A 75 -11.85 -9.96 -5.90
C SER A 75 -11.22 -9.08 -4.81
N LEU A 76 -11.29 -9.51 -3.55
CA LEU A 76 -10.64 -8.81 -2.44
C LEU A 76 -9.10 -8.94 -2.46
N CYS A 77 -8.58 -10.00 -3.10
CA CYS A 77 -7.13 -10.16 -3.31
C CYS A 77 -6.61 -9.10 -4.27
N THR A 78 -7.28 -8.84 -5.40
CA THR A 78 -6.86 -7.78 -6.34
C THR A 78 -7.01 -6.38 -5.73
N VAL A 79 -8.04 -6.16 -4.92
CA VAL A 79 -8.15 -4.93 -4.13
C VAL A 79 -6.99 -4.80 -3.13
N SER A 80 -6.56 -5.88 -2.48
CA SER A 80 -5.45 -5.86 -1.52
C SER A 80 -4.09 -5.54 -2.15
N THR A 81 -3.91 -5.85 -3.44
CA THR A 81 -2.70 -5.51 -4.21
C THR A 81 -2.78 -4.12 -4.84
N PHE A 82 -3.89 -3.40 -4.61
CA PHE A 82 -4.20 -2.11 -5.24
C PHE A 82 -4.30 -2.15 -6.76
N GLU A 83 -4.61 -3.31 -7.33
CA GLU A 83 -4.72 -3.50 -8.78
C GLU A 83 -6.19 -3.50 -9.21
N GLY A 84 -6.55 -2.58 -10.10
CA GLY A 84 -7.90 -2.53 -10.67
C GLY A 84 -9.04 -2.21 -9.68
N TRP A 85 -8.72 -1.94 -8.40
CA TRP A 85 -9.72 -1.67 -7.36
C TRP A 85 -10.69 -0.51 -7.66
N PRO A 86 -10.30 0.59 -8.35
CA PRO A 86 -11.25 1.65 -8.68
C PRO A 86 -12.32 1.15 -9.67
N ARG A 87 -11.94 0.29 -10.62
CA ARG A 87 -12.88 -0.30 -11.58
C ARG A 87 -13.91 -1.17 -10.86
N LEU A 88 -13.46 -1.99 -9.93
CA LEU A 88 -14.36 -2.81 -9.12
C LEU A 88 -15.25 -1.96 -8.20
N LEU A 89 -14.70 -0.90 -7.62
CA LEU A 89 -15.45 0.07 -6.83
C LEU A 89 -16.56 0.73 -7.65
N TYR A 90 -16.29 1.18 -8.86
CA TYR A 90 -17.31 1.81 -9.71
C TYR A 90 -18.42 0.82 -10.08
N VAL A 91 -18.08 -0.42 -10.44
CA VAL A 91 -19.07 -1.49 -10.65
C VAL A 91 -19.94 -1.69 -9.39
N ALA A 92 -19.34 -1.64 -8.20
CA ALA A 92 -20.09 -1.75 -6.96
C ALA A 92 -20.99 -0.53 -6.68
N ILE A 93 -20.52 0.69 -6.98
CA ILE A 93 -21.31 1.93 -6.81
C ILE A 93 -22.54 1.92 -7.72
N ASP A 94 -22.37 1.45 -8.96
CA ASP A 94 -23.45 1.38 -9.93
C ASP A 94 -24.38 0.16 -9.69
N SER A 95 -24.02 -0.73 -8.76
CA SER A 95 -24.82 -1.89 -8.44
C SER A 95 -26.08 -1.51 -7.66
N HIS A 96 -27.20 -2.16 -7.98
CA HIS A 96 -28.48 -1.94 -7.29
C HIS A 96 -29.13 -3.26 -6.85
N ALA A 97 -29.81 -3.97 -7.74
CA ALA A 97 -30.59 -5.17 -7.47
C ALA A 97 -29.92 -6.41 -8.09
N GLU A 98 -30.34 -7.58 -7.61
CA GLU A 98 -29.86 -8.86 -8.11
C GLU A 98 -30.40 -9.14 -9.51
N ASN A 99 -29.53 -9.60 -10.42
CA ASN A 99 -29.82 -9.93 -11.83
C ASN A 99 -30.34 -8.75 -12.66
N VAL A 100 -29.98 -7.53 -12.26
CA VAL A 100 -30.32 -6.31 -13.01
C VAL A 100 -29.05 -5.49 -13.23
N GLY A 101 -28.99 -4.81 -14.37
CA GLY A 101 -27.84 -4.06 -14.84
C GLY A 101 -27.48 -2.86 -13.96
N PRO A 102 -26.31 -2.25 -14.18
CA PRO A 102 -25.82 -1.13 -13.40
C PRO A 102 -26.66 0.13 -13.63
N ILE A 103 -26.93 0.88 -12.56
CA ILE A 103 -27.49 2.23 -12.63
C ILE A 103 -26.41 3.19 -12.17
N TYR A 104 -26.01 4.12 -13.04
CA TYR A 104 -24.93 5.06 -12.75
C TYR A 104 -25.14 5.80 -11.42
N ASN A 105 -24.15 5.67 -10.53
CA ASN A 105 -24.09 6.33 -9.23
C ASN A 105 -25.29 6.03 -8.31
N TYR A 106 -25.84 4.82 -8.37
CA TYR A 106 -27.00 4.43 -7.58
C TYR A 106 -26.71 4.37 -6.07
N ASN A 107 -25.60 3.75 -5.68
CA ASN A 107 -25.27 3.54 -4.26
C ASN A 107 -23.82 3.90 -3.93
N PRO A 108 -23.47 5.20 -3.87
CA PRO A 108 -22.10 5.63 -3.54
C PRO A 108 -21.65 5.24 -2.13
N LEU A 109 -22.58 4.91 -1.20
CA LEU A 109 -22.24 4.53 0.18
C LEU A 109 -21.43 3.22 0.25
N VAL A 110 -21.54 2.35 -0.75
CA VAL A 110 -20.74 1.11 -0.82
C VAL A 110 -19.25 1.37 -0.93
N ALA A 111 -18.83 2.58 -1.32
CA ALA A 111 -17.42 2.96 -1.32
C ALA A 111 -16.79 2.84 0.08
N VAL A 112 -17.56 3.07 1.15
CA VAL A 112 -17.09 2.92 2.52
C VAL A 112 -16.59 1.49 2.79
N TYR A 113 -17.25 0.47 2.24
CA TYR A 113 -16.81 -0.93 2.38
C TYR A 113 -15.40 -1.14 1.84
N PHE A 114 -15.12 -0.65 0.62
CA PHE A 114 -13.81 -0.80 -0.02
C PHE A 114 -12.73 0.01 0.70
N ILE A 115 -13.01 1.26 1.08
CA ILE A 115 -12.04 2.11 1.76
C ILE A 115 -11.67 1.54 3.14
N VAL A 116 -12.66 1.06 3.91
CA VAL A 116 -12.41 0.42 5.20
C VAL A 116 -11.58 -0.86 5.03
N TYR A 117 -11.92 -1.70 4.05
CA TYR A 117 -11.15 -2.91 3.73
C TYR A 117 -9.69 -2.58 3.39
N ILE A 118 -9.47 -1.59 2.51
CA ILE A 118 -8.14 -1.13 2.09
C ILE A 118 -7.31 -0.67 3.30
N ILE A 119 -7.88 0.18 4.17
CA ILE A 119 -7.16 0.70 5.34
C ILE A 119 -6.76 -0.44 6.28
N ILE A 120 -7.69 -1.36 6.57
CA ILE A 120 -7.44 -2.48 7.48
C ILE A 120 -6.34 -3.39 6.90
N ILE A 121 -6.47 -3.82 5.65
CA ILE A 121 -5.49 -4.72 5.04
C ILE A 121 -4.12 -4.06 4.88
N ALA A 122 -4.06 -2.79 4.48
CA ALA A 122 -2.80 -2.06 4.38
C ALA A 122 -2.06 -2.00 5.73
N PHE A 123 -2.79 -1.71 6.81
CA PHE A 123 -2.23 -1.69 8.16
C PHE A 123 -1.63 -3.05 8.55
N PHE A 124 -2.37 -4.14 8.32
CA PHE A 124 -1.85 -5.49 8.60
C PHE A 124 -0.69 -5.89 7.70
N MET A 125 -0.68 -5.50 6.43
CA MET A 125 0.44 -5.77 5.51
C MET A 125 1.72 -5.09 5.98
N VAL A 126 1.66 -3.83 6.40
CA VAL A 126 2.82 -3.11 6.96
C VAL A 126 3.32 -3.80 8.23
N ASN A 127 2.42 -4.17 9.14
CA ASN A 127 2.81 -4.84 10.39
C ASN A 127 3.47 -6.20 10.14
N ILE A 128 2.98 -6.98 9.18
CA ILE A 128 3.60 -8.23 8.76
C ILE A 128 5.00 -8.00 8.20
N PHE A 129 5.16 -7.02 7.31
CA PHE A 129 6.45 -6.70 6.71
C PHE A 129 7.47 -6.28 7.77
N VAL A 130 7.09 -5.35 8.66
CA VAL A 130 7.94 -4.90 9.78
C VAL A 130 8.30 -6.06 10.69
N GLY A 131 7.32 -6.92 11.05
CA GLY A 131 7.57 -8.10 11.88
C GLY A 131 8.57 -9.07 11.25
N PHE A 132 8.41 -9.38 9.96
CA PHE A 132 9.33 -10.24 9.23
C PHE A 132 10.76 -9.65 9.18
N VAL A 133 10.87 -8.36 8.88
CA VAL A 133 12.17 -7.66 8.81
C VAL A 133 12.87 -7.68 10.17
N ILE A 134 12.17 -7.35 11.26
CA ILE A 134 12.74 -7.37 12.62
C ILE A 134 13.23 -8.77 12.99
N VAL A 135 12.40 -9.80 12.81
CA VAL A 135 12.76 -11.18 13.15
C VAL A 135 13.96 -11.64 12.32
N THR A 136 14.02 -11.28 11.04
CA THR A 136 15.14 -11.63 10.16
C THR A 136 16.43 -10.93 10.63
N PHE A 137 16.37 -9.64 10.94
CA PHE A 137 17.54 -8.91 11.46
C PHE A 137 18.02 -9.42 12.82
N GLN A 138 17.09 -9.82 13.70
CA GLN A 138 17.45 -10.44 14.97
C GLN A 138 18.11 -11.80 14.76
N ASN A 139 17.54 -12.64 13.88
CA ASN A 139 18.10 -13.94 13.59
C ASN A 139 19.49 -13.83 12.96
N GLU A 140 19.65 -13.11 11.85
CA GLU A 140 20.95 -12.97 11.17
C GLU A 140 21.97 -12.21 12.02
N GLY A 141 21.53 -11.14 12.69
CA GLY A 141 22.40 -10.29 13.50
C GLY A 141 22.88 -10.95 14.79
N GLU A 142 22.14 -11.90 15.35
CA GLU A 142 22.51 -12.61 16.58
C GLU A 142 23.01 -14.04 16.34
N GLN A 143 22.82 -14.60 15.14
CA GLN A 143 23.18 -15.99 14.85
C GLN A 143 24.68 -16.26 14.93
N GLU A 144 25.53 -15.33 14.47
CA GLU A 144 27.00 -15.45 14.61
C GLU A 144 27.45 -15.38 16.08
N PHE A 145 26.60 -14.83 16.94
CA PHE A 145 26.90 -14.50 18.32
C PHE A 145 26.22 -15.42 19.34
N LYS A 146 25.37 -16.36 18.91
CA LYS A 146 24.61 -17.28 19.78
C LYS A 146 25.47 -18.16 20.67
N ASN A 147 26.68 -18.53 20.22
CA ASN A 147 27.61 -19.41 20.95
C ASN A 147 28.73 -18.64 21.66
N CYS A 148 28.66 -17.30 21.70
CA CYS A 148 29.68 -16.47 22.33
C CYS A 148 29.31 -16.24 23.81
N GLU A 149 30.23 -16.49 24.74
CA GLU A 149 30.01 -16.24 26.17
C GLU A 149 29.92 -14.75 26.53
N LEU A 150 30.33 -13.86 25.61
CA LEU A 150 30.35 -12.41 25.83
C LEU A 150 29.04 -11.75 25.38
N ASP A 151 28.51 -10.87 26.25
CA ASP A 151 27.35 -10.03 25.96
C ASP A 151 27.68 -8.95 24.89
N LYS A 152 26.64 -8.42 24.21
CA LYS A 152 26.74 -7.36 23.21
C LYS A 152 27.48 -6.12 23.74
N ASN A 153 27.21 -5.72 24.98
CA ASN A 153 27.88 -4.57 25.58
C ASN A 153 29.37 -4.84 25.84
N GLN A 154 29.71 -6.05 26.29
CA GLN A 154 31.10 -6.44 26.54
C GLN A 154 31.89 -6.48 25.23
N ARG A 155 31.31 -7.06 24.17
CA ARG A 155 31.92 -7.10 22.84
C ARG A 155 32.20 -5.70 22.30
N ASN A 156 31.22 -4.80 22.36
CA ASN A 156 31.40 -3.42 21.91
C ASN A 156 32.49 -2.69 22.71
N CYS A 157 32.58 -2.93 24.02
CA CYS A 157 33.60 -2.34 24.87
C CYS A 157 35.01 -2.86 24.54
N ILE A 158 35.16 -4.18 24.39
CA ILE A 158 36.43 -4.82 24.02
C ILE A 158 36.86 -4.39 22.62
N GLU A 159 35.94 -4.38 21.66
CA GLU A 159 36.20 -3.92 20.30
C GLU A 159 36.68 -2.46 20.30
N PHE A 160 36.01 -1.59 21.06
CA PHE A 160 36.45 -0.20 21.21
C PHE A 160 37.83 -0.11 21.85
N ALA A 161 38.09 -0.83 22.93
CA ALA A 161 39.37 -0.82 23.62
C ALA A 161 40.53 -1.30 22.71
N LEU A 162 40.27 -2.29 21.85
CA LEU A 162 41.26 -2.83 20.91
C LEU A 162 41.46 -1.94 19.67
N LYS A 163 40.41 -1.28 19.18
CA LYS A 163 40.45 -0.49 17.93
C LYS A 163 40.68 1.00 18.14
N ALA A 164 40.53 1.52 19.36
CA ALA A 164 40.68 2.94 19.65
C ALA A 164 42.09 3.43 19.30
N LYS A 165 42.14 4.55 18.58
CA LYS A 165 43.38 5.27 18.25
C LYS A 165 43.33 6.67 18.86
N PRO A 166 44.47 7.22 19.32
CA PRO A 166 44.50 8.55 19.91
C PRO A 166 44.10 9.61 18.87
N VAL A 167 43.20 10.51 19.28
CA VAL A 167 42.81 11.65 18.45
C VAL A 167 43.97 12.65 18.39
N ARG A 168 44.39 13.00 17.17
CA ARG A 168 45.45 14.00 16.97
C ARG A 168 44.88 15.39 17.22
N ARG A 169 45.36 16.06 18.29
CA ARG A 169 45.13 17.48 18.52
C ARG A 169 46.35 18.28 18.08
N TYR A 170 46.17 19.16 17.09
CA TYR A 170 47.24 20.05 16.61
C TYR A 170 47.31 21.30 17.49
N ILE A 171 48.15 21.24 18.52
CA ILE A 171 48.39 22.37 19.42
C ILE A 171 49.63 23.14 18.93
N PRO A 172 49.51 24.40 18.50
CA PRO A 172 50.65 25.17 18.01
C PRO A 172 51.60 25.57 19.14
N LYS A 173 52.90 25.60 18.85
CA LYS A 173 53.95 25.96 19.83
C LYS A 173 54.21 27.47 19.94
N HIS A 174 53.97 28.23 18.87
CA HIS A 174 54.30 29.66 18.82
C HIS A 174 53.24 30.52 19.52
N ARG A 175 53.66 31.52 20.30
CA ARG A 175 52.76 32.35 21.14
C ARG A 175 51.62 33.04 20.36
N ILE A 176 51.92 33.58 19.18
CA ILE A 176 50.90 34.26 18.35
C ILE A 176 49.92 33.23 17.76
N GLN A 177 50.43 32.11 17.25
CA GLN A 177 49.60 31.04 16.71
C GLN A 177 48.70 30.43 17.77
N TYR A 178 49.18 30.31 19.01
CA TYR A 178 48.37 29.83 20.14
C TYR A 178 47.19 30.76 20.45
N LYS A 179 47.37 32.09 20.40
CA LYS A 179 46.27 33.04 20.62
C LYS A 179 45.17 32.91 19.56
N VAL A 180 45.57 32.78 18.29
CA VAL A 180 44.62 32.57 17.18
C VAL A 180 43.93 31.21 17.30
N TRP A 181 44.69 30.15 17.58
CA TRP A 181 44.15 28.81 17.80
C TRP A 181 43.13 28.79 18.93
N TRP A 182 43.44 29.43 20.06
CA TRP A 182 42.55 29.54 21.21
C TRP A 182 41.25 30.28 20.89
N PHE A 183 41.32 31.35 20.08
CA PHE A 183 40.12 32.06 19.62
C PHE A 183 39.25 31.20 18.70
N VAL A 184 39.86 30.56 17.71
CA VAL A 184 39.14 29.72 16.72
C VAL A 184 38.55 28.45 17.35
N THR A 185 39.21 27.88 18.36
CA THR A 185 38.68 26.74 19.13
C THR A 185 37.77 27.16 20.29
N SER A 186 37.44 28.44 20.42
CA SER A 186 36.52 28.90 21.46
C SER A 186 35.06 28.69 21.07
N GLN A 187 34.22 28.41 22.06
CA GLN A 187 32.79 28.18 21.88
C GLN A 187 32.05 29.42 21.32
N TYR A 188 32.53 30.63 21.63
CA TYR A 188 31.97 31.88 21.09
C TYR A 188 32.16 32.01 19.58
N PHE A 189 33.32 31.58 19.07
CA PHE A 189 33.59 31.58 17.64
C PHE A 189 32.71 30.57 16.91
N GLU A 190 32.48 29.38 17.49
CA GLU A 190 31.55 28.39 16.94
C GLU A 190 30.12 28.95 16.85
N TYR A 191 29.60 29.59 17.89
CA TYR A 191 28.27 30.22 17.85
C TYR A 191 28.17 31.35 16.83
N ALA A 192 29.21 32.17 16.67
CA ALA A 192 29.23 33.25 15.69
C ALA A 192 29.15 32.71 14.25
N ILE A 193 29.91 31.66 13.93
CA ILE A 193 29.85 30.98 12.62
C ILE A 193 28.48 30.34 12.41
N PHE A 194 27.93 29.68 13.43
CA PHE A 194 26.59 29.06 13.32
C PHE A 194 25.49 30.09 13.01
N ILE A 195 25.53 31.25 13.67
CA ILE A 195 24.60 32.37 13.41
C ILE A 195 24.77 32.89 11.98
N LEU A 196 26.02 33.04 11.50
CA LEU A 196 26.30 33.48 10.13
C LEU A 196 25.77 32.50 9.08
N ILE A 197 25.86 31.18 9.32
CA ILE A 197 25.28 30.15 8.44
C ILE A 197 23.75 30.23 8.43
N MET A 198 23.12 30.46 9.59
CA MET A 198 21.65 30.53 9.69
C MET A 198 21.06 31.79 9.05
N ILE A 199 21.83 32.87 8.94
CA ILE A 199 21.39 34.14 8.35
C ILE A 199 21.59 34.16 6.82
N ASN A 200 22.49 33.34 6.29
CA ASN A 200 22.83 33.25 4.86
C ASN A 200 21.92 32.28 4.11
#